data_AF-A0A9E0QV82-F1
#
_entry.id   AF-A0A9E0QV82-F1
#
_cell.length_a   1.000
_cell.length_b   1.000
_cell.length_c   1.000
_cell.angle_alpha   90.00
_cell.angle_beta   90.00
_cell.angle_gamma   90.00
#
_symmetry.space_group_name_H-M   'P 1'
#
loop_
_entity.id
_entity.type
_entity.pdbx_description
1 polymer ?
#
loop_
_entity_poly.entity_id
_entity_poly.type
_entity_poly.pdbx_seq_one_letter_code
_entity_poly.pdbx_strand_id
1 'polypeptide(L)'
;MSHALAFVTEDVAPPVQAALNAAGFEVAPLRKEAIAKALAAAKSPCAVVWSDPANCLATAIKEGTDIAQAIEGWRERAEDVLALVRKNRRKLTLIDADMLTAPDTDPVWDVLSKRLDLPKDLLQPSSEANSPAALSLTVARLAVPQIDSLRELLEELRASGVSPLTEGVVLSNLGAAAAAFAALRSQQDDLALMAAQVGFQVEEAAESSEERGLLQSQVMLLTGEMQRLSDVETALTAQRLAHDCDQEEMDLFREQVQIQDKEFQKVGKERTSLQEQLRRLTQEIERLRAAQTALETRHRAALRDKDQALAKSVQDLGDMATARNDLEAQNAKLVRDVEDLTTLLAMVYESTSWRVTAPLRGVKRLVSK
;
A
#
# COMPACT_ATOMS: atom_id res chain seq x y z
N MET A 1 -61.90 66.63 21.49
CA MET A 1 -61.39 67.28 20.27
C MET A 1 -61.32 66.22 19.21
N SER A 2 -61.84 66.47 17.99
CA SER A 2 -61.72 65.47 16.92
C SER A 2 -60.31 65.55 16.36
N HIS A 3 -59.54 64.48 16.51
CA HIS A 3 -58.24 64.38 15.87
C HIS A 3 -58.41 64.37 14.35
N ALA A 4 -57.50 65.05 13.65
CA ALA A 4 -57.47 65.07 12.19
C ALA A 4 -56.96 63.71 11.67
N LEU A 5 -57.46 63.32 10.49
CA LEU A 5 -57.09 62.04 9.87
C LEU A 5 -56.04 62.30 8.79
N ALA A 6 -54.91 61.60 8.86
CA ALA A 6 -53.79 61.75 7.93
C ALA A 6 -53.65 60.49 7.06
N PHE A 7 -53.74 60.66 5.75
CA PHE A 7 -53.45 59.61 4.79
C PHE A 7 -52.04 59.76 4.25
N VAL A 8 -51.23 58.71 4.32
CA VAL A 8 -49.81 58.78 3.98
C VAL A 8 -49.51 57.90 2.76
N THR A 9 -48.76 58.44 1.79
CA THR A 9 -48.27 57.65 0.64
C THR A 9 -47.19 56.67 1.07
N GLU A 10 -47.01 55.58 0.33
CA GLU A 10 -46.04 54.52 0.65
C GLU A 10 -44.59 55.03 0.73
N ASP A 11 -44.25 56.10 0.01
CA ASP A 11 -42.90 56.69 -0.02
C ASP A 11 -42.55 57.59 1.17
N VAL A 12 -43.49 57.83 2.08
CA VAL A 12 -43.23 58.69 3.24
C VAL A 12 -42.52 57.88 4.31
N ALA A 13 -41.37 58.40 4.73
CA ALA A 13 -40.49 57.71 5.66
C ALA A 13 -41.22 57.33 6.97
N PRO A 14 -40.99 56.12 7.52
CA PRO A 14 -41.62 55.65 8.76
C PRO A 14 -41.54 56.62 9.97
N PRO A 15 -40.42 57.36 10.18
CA PRO A 15 -40.35 58.35 11.26
C PRO A 15 -41.42 59.44 11.17
N VAL A 16 -41.81 59.83 9.96
CA VAL A 16 -42.86 60.84 9.74
C VAL A 16 -44.22 60.29 10.18
N GLN A 17 -44.52 59.03 9.86
CA GLN A 17 -45.74 58.36 10.29
C GLN A 17 -45.79 58.23 11.82
N ALA A 18 -44.67 57.88 12.45
CA ALA A 18 -44.55 57.80 13.90
C ALA A 18 -44.79 59.16 14.58
N ALA A 19 -44.23 60.24 14.03
CA ALA A 19 -44.43 61.59 14.56
C ALA A 19 -45.87 62.09 14.41
N LEU A 20 -46.53 61.82 13.28
CA LEU A 20 -47.95 62.14 13.10
C LEU A 20 -48.82 61.40 14.13
N ASN A 21 -48.56 60.11 14.35
CA ASN A 21 -49.25 59.34 15.39
C ASN A 21 -48.98 59.90 16.81
N ALA A 22 -47.73 60.27 17.11
CA ALA A 22 -47.36 60.86 18.40
C ALA A 22 -48.04 62.21 18.66
N ALA A 23 -48.31 62.97 17.59
CA ALA A 23 -49.10 64.20 17.64
C ALA A 23 -50.62 63.97 17.71
N GLY A 24 -51.05 62.72 17.80
CA GLY A 24 -52.45 62.35 17.95
C GLY A 24 -53.23 62.27 16.64
N PHE A 25 -52.57 62.24 15.47
CA PHE A 25 -53.26 61.99 14.20
C PHE A 25 -53.59 60.51 14.07
N GLU A 26 -54.74 60.21 13.49
CA GLU A 26 -55.03 58.86 13.02
C GLU A 26 -54.38 58.70 11.64
N VAL A 27 -53.25 57.99 11.59
CA VAL A 27 -52.48 57.77 10.37
C VAL A 27 -52.95 56.49 9.67
N ALA A 28 -53.33 56.61 8.40
CA ALA A 28 -53.73 55.50 7.56
C ALA A 28 -52.97 55.50 6.21
N PRO A 29 -52.74 54.34 5.58
CA PRO A 29 -52.19 54.31 4.23
C PRO A 29 -53.16 54.94 3.23
N LEU A 30 -52.63 55.61 2.21
CA LEU A 30 -53.42 56.23 1.16
C LEU A 30 -54.20 55.18 0.35
N ARG A 31 -55.50 55.03 0.63
CA ARG A 31 -56.43 54.20 -0.15
C ARG A 31 -57.63 55.02 -0.59
N LYS A 32 -57.92 55.03 -1.90
CA LYS A 32 -59.02 55.84 -2.51
C LYS A 32 -60.36 55.65 -1.79
N GLU A 33 -60.69 54.41 -1.41
CA GLU A 33 -61.92 54.07 -0.69
C GLU A 33 -61.96 54.60 0.75
N ALA A 34 -60.83 54.55 1.47
CA ALA A 34 -60.73 55.02 2.84
C ALA A 34 -60.91 56.56 2.89
N ILE A 35 -60.30 57.26 1.93
CA ILE A 35 -60.44 58.71 1.78
C ILE A 35 -61.90 59.07 1.45
N ALA A 36 -62.53 58.36 0.52
CA ALA A 36 -63.93 58.61 0.17
C ALA A 36 -64.88 58.42 1.37
N LYS A 37 -64.65 57.37 2.19
CA LYS A 37 -65.41 57.13 3.43
C LYS A 37 -65.18 58.24 4.46
N ALA A 38 -63.93 58.64 4.70
CA ALA A 38 -63.60 59.71 5.63
C ALA A 38 -64.22 61.06 5.20
N LEU A 39 -64.15 61.39 3.90
CA LEU A 39 -64.72 62.61 3.33
C LEU A 39 -66.27 62.63 3.36
N ALA A 40 -66.92 61.46 3.29
CA ALA A 40 -68.36 61.33 3.41
C ALA A 40 -68.83 61.49 4.88
N ALA A 41 -68.02 61.03 5.84
CA ALA A 41 -68.33 61.16 7.26
C ALA A 41 -68.28 62.63 7.76
N ALA A 42 -67.52 63.50 7.08
CA ALA A 42 -67.49 64.96 7.24
C ALA A 42 -67.27 65.51 8.66
N LYS A 43 -66.70 64.72 9.58
CA LYS A 43 -66.50 65.11 10.99
C LYS A 43 -65.15 65.77 11.29
N SER A 44 -64.14 65.56 10.45
CA SER A 44 -62.75 65.93 10.77
C SER A 44 -62.00 66.39 9.51
N PRO A 45 -61.08 67.35 9.62
CA PRO A 45 -60.20 67.72 8.51
C PRO A 45 -59.35 66.52 8.10
N CYS A 46 -59.21 66.32 6.79
CA CYS A 46 -58.45 65.23 6.20
C CYS A 46 -57.18 65.79 5.54
N ALA A 47 -56.04 65.20 5.87
CA ALA A 47 -54.76 65.52 5.27
C ALA A 47 -54.27 64.35 4.39
N VAL A 48 -53.60 64.68 3.28
CA VAL A 48 -52.82 63.73 2.49
C VAL A 48 -51.36 64.15 2.57
N VAL A 49 -50.51 63.25 3.06
CA VAL A 49 -49.07 63.47 3.18
C VAL A 49 -48.39 62.70 2.05
N TRP A 50 -47.61 63.43 1.25
CA TRP A 50 -46.84 62.88 0.11
C TRP A 50 -45.35 63.12 0.30
N SER A 51 -44.50 62.36 -0.39
CA SER A 51 -43.04 62.46 -0.28
C SER A 51 -42.45 63.04 -1.57
N ASP A 52 -41.47 63.94 -1.45
CA ASP A 52 -40.71 64.45 -2.59
C ASP A 52 -40.09 63.28 -3.40
N PRO A 53 -40.13 63.30 -4.75
CA PRO A 53 -39.58 62.22 -5.57
C PRO A 53 -38.10 61.98 -5.26
N ALA A 54 -37.36 62.99 -4.82
CA ALA A 54 -35.97 62.85 -4.43
C ALA A 54 -35.78 61.81 -3.31
N ASN A 55 -36.73 61.64 -2.39
CA ASN A 55 -36.67 60.61 -1.35
C ASN A 55 -36.79 59.19 -1.95
N CYS A 56 -37.67 59.01 -2.94
CA CYS A 56 -37.84 57.75 -3.66
C CYS A 56 -36.59 57.42 -4.49
N LEU A 57 -36.09 58.38 -5.28
CA LEU A 57 -34.84 58.22 -6.04
C LEU A 57 -33.63 57.98 -5.13
N ALA A 58 -33.52 58.67 -4.00
CA ALA A 58 -32.44 58.46 -3.04
C ALA A 58 -32.41 57.03 -2.51
N THR A 59 -33.59 56.47 -2.25
CA THR A 59 -33.75 55.08 -1.81
C THR A 59 -33.32 54.12 -2.92
N ALA A 60 -33.75 54.38 -4.16
CA ALA A 60 -33.36 53.57 -5.30
C ALA A 60 -31.84 53.59 -5.57
N ILE A 61 -31.21 54.77 -5.49
CA ILE A 61 -29.76 54.94 -5.62
C ILE A 61 -29.03 54.18 -4.51
N LYS A 62 -29.50 54.28 -3.26
CA LYS A 62 -28.89 53.61 -2.11
C LYS A 62 -28.98 52.09 -2.20
N GLU A 63 -30.13 51.56 -2.64
CA GLU A 63 -30.38 50.12 -2.75
C GLU A 63 -29.85 49.51 -4.06
N GLY A 64 -29.47 50.35 -5.03
CA GLY A 64 -29.06 49.90 -6.36
C GLY A 64 -30.22 49.33 -7.19
N THR A 65 -31.46 49.78 -6.94
CA THR A 65 -32.64 49.38 -7.70
C THR A 65 -32.81 50.23 -8.96
N ASP A 66 -33.68 49.80 -9.89
CA ASP A 66 -33.89 50.49 -11.16
C ASP A 66 -34.54 51.87 -10.94
N ILE A 67 -33.77 52.92 -11.24
CA ILE A 67 -34.18 54.33 -11.11
C ILE A 67 -35.40 54.62 -11.99
N ALA A 68 -35.48 54.03 -13.20
CA ALA A 68 -36.61 54.27 -14.11
C ALA A 68 -37.91 53.72 -13.51
N GLN A 69 -37.85 52.53 -12.91
CA GLN A 69 -38.98 51.93 -12.22
C GLN A 69 -39.41 52.73 -10.99
N ALA A 70 -38.44 53.26 -10.22
CA ALA A 70 -38.72 54.11 -9.07
C ALA A 70 -39.41 55.42 -9.47
N ILE A 71 -38.95 56.06 -10.54
CA ILE A 71 -39.53 57.28 -11.12
C ILE A 71 -40.98 57.01 -11.56
N GLU A 72 -41.22 55.96 -12.34
CA GLU A 72 -42.56 55.65 -12.84
C GLU A 72 -43.51 55.28 -11.69
N GLY A 73 -43.05 54.50 -10.72
CA GLY A 73 -43.84 54.17 -9.54
C GLY A 73 -44.24 55.42 -8.73
N TRP A 74 -43.29 56.33 -8.49
CA TRP A 74 -43.61 57.60 -7.81
C TRP A 74 -44.59 58.43 -8.62
N ARG A 75 -44.40 58.50 -9.94
CA ARG A 75 -45.26 59.23 -10.87
C ARG A 75 -46.70 58.75 -10.82
N GLU A 76 -46.94 57.45 -10.93
CA GLU A 76 -48.29 56.86 -10.84
C GLU A 76 -48.98 57.24 -9.52
N ARG A 77 -48.24 57.19 -8.40
CA ARG A 77 -48.76 57.59 -7.08
C ARG A 77 -49.05 59.09 -7.00
N ALA A 78 -48.17 59.94 -7.55
CA ALA A 78 -48.36 61.38 -7.61
C ALA A 78 -49.59 61.79 -8.44
N GLU A 79 -49.77 61.18 -9.61
CA GLU A 79 -50.94 61.39 -10.46
C GLU A 79 -52.24 60.98 -9.74
N ASP A 80 -52.21 59.86 -9.00
CA ASP A 80 -53.31 59.40 -8.17
C ASP A 80 -53.66 60.37 -7.03
N VAL A 81 -52.65 60.92 -6.35
CA VAL A 81 -52.82 61.95 -5.32
C VAL A 81 -53.42 63.22 -5.92
N LEU A 82 -52.91 63.70 -7.05
CA LEU A 82 -53.43 64.88 -7.74
C LEU A 82 -54.89 64.69 -8.18
N ALA A 83 -55.24 63.53 -8.72
CA ALA A 83 -56.62 63.21 -9.10
C ALA A 83 -57.58 63.29 -7.88
N LEU A 84 -57.15 62.80 -6.72
CA LEU A 84 -57.91 62.88 -5.47
C LEU A 84 -58.07 64.32 -4.97
N VAL A 85 -56.99 65.11 -5.01
CA VAL A 85 -56.98 66.51 -4.55
C VAL A 85 -57.83 67.38 -5.48
N ARG A 86 -57.70 67.25 -6.81
CA ARG A 86 -58.51 67.98 -7.79
C ARG A 86 -60.01 67.77 -7.55
N LYS A 87 -60.44 66.53 -7.23
CA LYS A 87 -61.84 66.19 -6.91
C LYS A 87 -62.32 66.75 -5.58
N ASN A 88 -61.43 66.87 -4.58
CA ASN A 88 -61.80 67.17 -3.19
C ASN A 88 -61.08 68.40 -2.58
N ARG A 89 -60.66 69.35 -3.41
CA ARG A 89 -59.78 70.49 -3.06
C ARG A 89 -60.15 71.31 -1.81
N ARG A 90 -61.43 71.32 -1.42
CA ARG A 90 -61.91 72.09 -0.24
C ARG A 90 -61.88 71.28 1.06
N LYS A 91 -61.79 69.95 0.97
CA LYS A 91 -61.90 69.03 2.10
C LYS A 91 -60.59 68.29 2.40
N LEU A 92 -59.67 68.24 1.42
CA LEU A 92 -58.34 67.66 1.58
C LEU A 92 -57.31 68.76 1.66
N THR A 93 -56.41 68.66 2.64
CA THR A 93 -55.17 69.45 2.68
C THR A 93 -54.03 68.55 2.25
N LEU A 94 -53.33 68.92 1.18
CA LEU A 94 -52.14 68.22 0.73
C LEU A 94 -50.91 68.80 1.46
N ILE A 95 -50.09 67.93 2.05
CA ILE A 95 -48.92 68.30 2.85
C ILE A 95 -47.71 67.55 2.32
N ASP A 96 -46.64 68.27 2.04
CA ASP A 96 -45.34 67.69 1.75
C ASP A 96 -44.71 67.12 3.03
N ALA A 97 -44.23 65.87 2.99
CA ALA A 97 -43.58 65.24 4.13
C ALA A 97 -42.34 66.02 4.59
N ASP A 98 -41.61 66.67 3.68
CA ASP A 98 -40.43 67.46 4.02
C ASP A 98 -40.82 68.68 4.88
N MET A 99 -42.04 69.21 4.72
CA MET A 99 -42.56 70.29 5.56
C MET A 99 -42.68 69.89 7.03
N LEU A 100 -42.99 68.63 7.32
CA LEU A 100 -43.10 68.12 8.68
C LEU A 100 -41.74 68.00 9.39
N THR A 101 -40.65 68.02 8.61
CA THR A 101 -39.26 68.01 9.10
C THR A 101 -38.59 69.38 9.04
N ALA A 102 -39.24 70.37 8.42
CA ALA A 102 -38.73 71.73 8.32
C ALA A 102 -38.70 72.40 9.71
N PRO A 103 -37.74 73.30 9.98
CA PRO A 103 -37.68 74.01 11.24
C PRO A 103 -38.99 74.78 11.51
N ASP A 104 -39.39 74.80 12.77
CA ASP A 104 -40.60 75.47 13.30
C ASP A 104 -40.68 76.98 12.97
N THR A 105 -39.54 77.59 12.63
CA THR A 105 -39.41 78.98 12.17
C THR A 105 -39.98 79.25 10.77
N ASP A 106 -40.31 78.23 9.98
CA ASP A 106 -40.93 78.43 8.66
C ASP A 106 -42.37 78.97 8.81
N PRO A 107 -42.73 80.12 8.21
CA PRO A 107 -44.08 80.71 8.32
C PRO A 107 -45.20 79.78 7.85
N VAL A 108 -44.88 78.76 7.05
CA VAL A 108 -45.84 77.75 6.58
C VAL A 108 -46.36 76.89 7.74
N TRP A 109 -45.60 76.72 8.82
CA TRP A 109 -46.06 76.02 10.04
C TRP A 109 -47.25 76.70 10.71
N ASP A 110 -47.33 78.03 10.66
CA ASP A 110 -48.47 78.77 11.21
C ASP A 110 -49.76 78.51 10.42
N VAL A 111 -49.65 78.23 9.12
CA VAL A 111 -50.79 77.86 8.27
C VAL A 111 -51.23 76.43 8.55
N LEU A 112 -50.28 75.49 8.68
CA LEU A 112 -50.56 74.09 8.98
C LEU A 112 -51.16 73.91 10.37
N SER A 113 -50.58 74.53 11.40
CA SER A 113 -51.10 74.48 12.77
C SER A 113 -52.52 75.02 12.86
N LYS A 114 -52.86 76.13 12.18
CA LYS A 114 -54.23 76.66 12.15
C LYS A 114 -55.23 75.75 11.44
N ARG A 115 -54.82 75.01 10.40
CA ARG A 115 -55.71 74.16 9.60
C ARG A 115 -55.93 72.77 10.20
N LEU A 116 -54.91 72.23 10.85
CA LEU A 116 -54.87 70.83 11.26
C LEU A 116 -54.68 70.64 12.76
N ASP A 117 -54.53 71.72 13.53
CA ASP A 117 -54.25 71.69 14.98
C ASP A 117 -52.97 70.91 15.31
N LEU A 118 -51.96 71.02 14.43
CA LEU A 118 -50.65 70.38 14.59
C LEU A 118 -49.84 71.09 15.70
N PRO A 119 -49.26 70.36 16.66
CA PRO A 119 -48.29 70.93 17.58
C PRO A 119 -47.06 71.39 16.80
N LYS A 120 -46.51 72.54 17.22
CA LYS A 120 -45.17 72.96 16.77
C LYS A 120 -44.17 71.96 17.34
N ASP A 121 -43.18 71.53 16.55
CA ASP A 121 -42.14 70.53 16.90
C ASP A 121 -42.54 69.04 16.78
N LEU A 122 -43.06 68.64 15.61
CA LEU A 122 -43.35 67.21 15.34
C LEU A 122 -42.09 66.36 15.18
N LEU A 123 -41.08 66.89 14.48
CA LEU A 123 -39.87 66.18 14.13
C LEU A 123 -38.68 67.12 14.31
N GLN A 124 -37.74 66.71 15.16
CA GLN A 124 -36.40 67.24 15.07
C GLN A 124 -35.69 66.52 13.93
N PRO A 125 -35.08 67.24 12.97
CA PRO A 125 -34.30 66.61 11.93
C PRO A 125 -33.22 65.76 12.60
N SER A 126 -33.29 64.45 12.44
CA SER A 126 -32.24 63.55 12.91
C SER A 126 -30.95 63.97 12.19
N SER A 127 -29.98 64.50 12.93
CA SER A 127 -28.70 64.95 12.41
C SER A 127 -27.80 63.78 11.99
N GLU A 128 -28.28 62.95 11.05
CA GLU A 128 -27.47 61.95 10.36
C GLU A 128 -26.70 62.59 9.19
N ALA A 129 -26.07 63.74 9.45
CA ALA A 129 -25.40 64.56 8.44
C ALA A 129 -24.28 63.80 7.70
N ASN A 130 -23.75 62.69 8.25
CA ASN A 130 -22.67 61.91 7.64
C ASN A 130 -23.13 60.54 7.11
N SER A 131 -24.44 60.30 6.98
CA SER A 131 -24.95 59.03 6.46
C SER A 131 -24.76 58.95 4.93
N PRO A 132 -24.41 57.78 4.35
CA PRO A 132 -24.42 57.57 2.90
C PRO A 132 -25.80 57.85 2.26
N ALA A 133 -26.87 57.86 3.07
CA ALA A 133 -28.19 58.31 2.65
C ALA A 133 -28.21 59.81 2.26
N ALA A 134 -27.39 60.65 2.90
CA ALA A 134 -27.31 62.08 2.60
C ALA A 134 -26.73 62.35 1.21
N LEU A 135 -25.73 61.56 0.78
CA LEU A 135 -25.18 61.63 -0.57
C LEU A 135 -26.25 61.26 -1.62
N SER A 136 -26.91 60.13 -1.42
CA SER A 136 -27.95 59.63 -2.33
C SER A 136 -29.11 60.63 -2.45
N LEU A 137 -29.54 61.22 -1.34
CA LEU A 137 -30.57 62.26 -1.31
C LEU A 137 -30.14 63.55 -1.99
N THR A 138 -28.90 63.98 -1.79
CA THR A 138 -28.38 65.19 -2.44
C THR A 138 -28.29 65.02 -3.96
N VAL A 139 -27.81 63.86 -4.42
CA VAL A 139 -27.78 63.53 -5.85
C VAL A 139 -29.20 63.48 -6.41
N ALA A 140 -30.13 62.82 -5.73
CA ALA A 140 -31.53 62.75 -6.14
C ALA A 140 -32.18 64.14 -6.24
N ARG A 141 -31.99 65.01 -5.24
CA ARG A 141 -32.50 66.40 -5.25
C ARG A 141 -31.94 67.24 -6.39
N LEU A 142 -30.69 67.00 -6.82
CA LEU A 142 -30.10 67.67 -7.98
C LEU A 142 -30.60 67.10 -9.31
N ALA A 143 -30.96 65.81 -9.34
CA ALA A 143 -31.44 65.12 -10.54
C ALA A 143 -32.91 65.40 -10.84
N VAL A 144 -33.80 65.44 -9.83
CA VAL A 144 -35.25 65.60 -10.02
C VAL A 144 -35.62 66.81 -10.89
N PRO A 145 -35.07 68.03 -10.69
CA PRO A 145 -35.40 69.19 -11.52
C PRO A 145 -35.01 69.03 -13.00
N GLN A 146 -34.10 68.11 -13.32
CA GLN A 146 -33.64 67.82 -14.67
C GLN A 146 -34.55 66.83 -15.42
N ILE A 147 -35.53 66.23 -14.73
CA ILE A 147 -36.45 65.25 -15.30
C ILE A 147 -37.80 65.95 -15.53
N ASP A 148 -38.07 66.32 -16.78
CA ASP A 148 -39.25 67.14 -17.14
C ASP A 148 -40.57 66.54 -16.65
N SER A 149 -40.75 65.21 -16.76
CA SER A 149 -41.97 64.52 -16.33
C SER A 149 -42.23 64.61 -14.83
N LEU A 150 -41.17 64.65 -14.00
CA LEU A 150 -41.29 64.82 -12.57
C LEU A 150 -41.52 66.29 -12.20
N ARG A 151 -40.84 67.20 -12.90
CA ARG A 151 -40.92 68.65 -12.63
C ARG A 151 -42.35 69.15 -12.74
N GLU A 152 -43.06 68.82 -13.82
CA GLU A 152 -44.45 69.27 -14.03
C GLU A 152 -45.40 68.79 -12.93
N LEU A 153 -45.31 67.51 -12.55
CA LEU A 153 -46.14 66.92 -11.49
C LEU A 153 -45.82 67.48 -10.12
N LEU A 154 -44.54 67.71 -9.85
CA LEU A 154 -44.06 68.25 -8.59
C LEU A 154 -44.47 69.71 -8.42
N GLU A 155 -44.37 70.53 -9.47
CA GLU A 155 -44.89 71.91 -9.47
C GLU A 155 -46.40 71.93 -9.20
N GLU A 156 -47.16 71.00 -9.80
CA GLU A 156 -48.60 70.91 -9.54
C GLU A 156 -48.93 70.45 -8.10
N LEU A 157 -48.22 69.45 -7.57
CA LEU A 157 -48.37 69.00 -6.18
C LEU A 157 -48.08 70.14 -5.21
N ARG A 158 -46.99 70.88 -5.42
CA ARG A 158 -46.64 72.06 -4.61
C ARG A 158 -47.68 73.17 -4.73
N ALA A 159 -48.16 73.48 -5.94
CA ALA A 159 -49.20 74.48 -6.15
C ALA A 159 -50.55 74.10 -5.51
N SER A 160 -50.83 72.81 -5.38
CA SER A 160 -52.06 72.28 -4.78
C SER A 160 -51.97 72.08 -3.26
N GLY A 161 -50.76 72.13 -2.70
CA GLY A 161 -50.48 71.73 -1.33
C GLY A 161 -49.76 72.79 -0.50
N VAL A 162 -49.30 72.33 0.65
CA VAL A 162 -48.46 73.08 1.56
C VAL A 162 -47.07 72.44 1.55
N SER A 163 -46.11 73.17 0.99
CA SER A 163 -44.72 72.74 0.81
C SER A 163 -43.77 73.78 1.39
N PRO A 164 -42.56 73.38 1.82
CA PRO A 164 -41.57 74.31 2.35
C PRO A 164 -41.12 75.31 1.27
N LEU A 165 -40.86 76.56 1.67
CA LEU A 165 -40.41 77.63 0.75
C LEU A 165 -38.96 77.44 0.28
N THR A 166 -38.15 76.71 1.04
CA THR A 166 -36.76 76.41 0.69
C THR A 166 -36.69 75.31 -0.37
N GLU A 167 -36.73 75.71 -1.63
CA GLU A 167 -36.54 74.80 -2.79
C GLU A 167 -35.07 74.44 -3.06
N GLY A 168 -34.14 74.88 -2.20
CA GLY A 168 -32.70 74.71 -2.39
C GLY A 168 -32.11 73.52 -1.62
N VAL A 169 -31.12 72.85 -2.23
CA VAL A 169 -30.18 72.02 -1.49
C VAL A 169 -29.48 72.91 -0.46
N VAL A 170 -29.73 72.67 0.83
CA VAL A 170 -29.06 73.39 1.91
C VAL A 170 -27.55 73.16 1.77
N LEU A 171 -26.75 74.23 1.76
CA LEU A 171 -25.30 74.15 1.56
C LEU A 171 -24.60 73.18 2.54
N SER A 172 -25.14 73.03 3.76
CA SER A 172 -24.68 72.05 4.73
C SER A 172 -24.79 70.60 4.21
N ASN A 173 -25.85 70.28 3.48
CA ASN A 173 -26.07 68.95 2.91
C ASN A 173 -25.11 68.66 1.77
N LEU A 174 -24.73 69.69 1.00
CA LEU A 174 -23.71 69.56 -0.03
C LEU A 174 -22.33 69.27 0.57
N GLY A 175 -21.97 69.95 1.68
CA GLY A 175 -20.73 69.67 2.41
C GLY A 175 -20.68 68.24 2.97
N ALA A 176 -21.79 67.80 3.57
CA ALA A 176 -21.99 66.43 4.03
C ALA A 176 -21.86 65.39 2.89
N ALA A 177 -22.53 65.63 1.77
CA ALA A 177 -22.47 64.76 0.59
C ALA A 177 -21.05 64.71 0.01
N ALA A 178 -20.35 65.84 -0.09
CA ALA A 178 -18.96 65.89 -0.55
C ALA A 178 -18.03 65.09 0.38
N ALA A 179 -18.22 65.19 1.69
CA ALA A 179 -17.47 64.41 2.68
C ALA A 179 -17.76 62.90 2.55
N ALA A 180 -19.03 62.52 2.39
CA ALA A 180 -19.43 61.13 2.16
C ALA A 180 -18.86 60.56 0.86
N PHE A 181 -18.84 61.35 -0.22
CA PHE A 181 -18.24 60.96 -1.49
C PHE A 181 -16.72 60.81 -1.39
N ALA A 182 -16.03 61.72 -0.70
CA ALA A 182 -14.60 61.61 -0.44
C ALA A 182 -14.27 60.35 0.37
N ALA A 183 -15.09 60.02 1.37
CA ALA A 183 -14.96 58.79 2.15
C ALA A 183 -15.17 57.54 1.29
N LEU A 184 -16.21 57.52 0.43
CA LEU A 184 -16.46 56.42 -0.50
C LEU A 184 -15.29 56.22 -1.49
N ARG A 185 -14.74 57.32 -2.01
CA ARG A 185 -13.57 57.28 -2.89
C ARG A 185 -12.35 56.72 -2.19
N SER A 186 -12.07 57.17 -0.96
CA SER A 186 -10.99 56.61 -0.14
C SER A 186 -11.16 55.10 0.06
N GLN A 187 -12.38 54.63 0.33
CA GLN A 187 -12.66 53.20 0.46
C GLN A 187 -12.45 52.44 -0.85
N GLN A 188 -12.79 53.03 -2.01
CA GLN A 188 -12.51 52.43 -3.31
C GLN A 188 -11.01 52.34 -3.59
N ASP A 189 -10.25 53.37 -3.26
CA ASP A 189 -8.79 53.39 -3.40
C ASP A 189 -8.15 52.33 -2.48
N ASP A 190 -8.62 52.19 -1.23
CA ASP A 190 -8.18 51.16 -0.29
C ASP A 190 -8.50 49.75 -0.79
N LEU A 191 -9.70 49.52 -1.33
CA LEU A 191 -10.09 48.23 -1.92
C LEU A 191 -9.26 47.90 -3.16
N ALA A 192 -8.94 48.90 -3.99
CA ALA A 192 -8.07 48.72 -5.15
C ALA A 192 -6.64 48.34 -4.72
N LEU A 193 -6.11 48.97 -3.66
CA LEU A 193 -4.82 48.62 -3.07
C LEU A 193 -4.83 47.19 -2.52
N MET A 194 -5.86 46.80 -1.77
CA MET A 194 -6.00 45.43 -1.26
C MET A 194 -6.10 44.41 -2.40
N ALA A 195 -6.85 44.70 -3.46
CA ALA A 195 -6.96 43.83 -4.63
C ALA A 195 -5.59 43.65 -5.32
N ALA A 196 -4.80 44.72 -5.47
CA ALA A 196 -3.45 44.63 -6.01
C ALA A 196 -2.52 43.80 -5.10
N GLN A 197 -2.60 43.96 -3.78
CA GLN A 197 -1.82 43.17 -2.82
C GLN A 197 -2.17 41.68 -2.88
N VAL A 198 -3.46 41.33 -2.97
CA VAL A 198 -3.90 39.94 -3.15
C VAL A 198 -3.40 39.38 -4.48
N GLY A 199 -3.45 40.17 -5.56
CA GLY A 199 -2.89 39.79 -6.86
C GLY A 199 -1.41 39.40 -6.76
N PHE A 200 -0.61 40.22 -6.07
CA PHE A 200 0.81 39.94 -5.84
C PHE A 200 1.02 38.64 -5.02
N GLN A 201 0.24 38.43 -3.95
CA GLN A 201 0.35 37.21 -3.13
C GLN A 201 -0.02 35.94 -3.90
N VAL A 202 -0.97 36.03 -4.84
CA VAL A 202 -1.34 34.90 -5.70
C VAL A 202 -0.22 34.57 -6.68
N GLU A 203 0.43 35.58 -7.25
CA GLU A 203 1.58 35.40 -8.14
C GLU A 203 2.78 34.79 -7.40
N GLU A 204 3.12 35.32 -6.21
CA GLU A 204 4.18 34.78 -5.34
C GLU A 204 3.89 33.32 -4.93
N ALA A 205 2.62 32.99 -4.63
CA ALA A 205 2.23 31.62 -4.31
C ALA A 205 2.33 30.68 -5.52
N ALA A 206 2.07 31.17 -6.74
CA ALA A 206 2.23 30.40 -7.97
C ALA A 206 3.71 30.11 -8.24
N GLU A 207 4.59 31.12 -8.15
CA GLU A 207 6.04 30.95 -8.29
C GLU A 207 6.60 29.96 -7.25
N SER A 208 6.20 30.09 -5.98
CA SER A 208 6.59 29.16 -4.92
C SER A 208 6.10 27.73 -5.16
N SER A 209 4.95 27.57 -5.83
CA SER A 209 4.43 26.25 -6.20
C SER A 209 5.24 25.63 -7.35
N GLU A 210 5.66 26.43 -8.33
CA GLU A 210 6.55 25.97 -9.41
C GLU A 210 7.93 25.55 -8.85
N GLU A 211 8.51 26.36 -7.95
CA GLU A 211 9.76 26.00 -7.26
C GLU A 211 9.64 24.70 -6.46
N ARG A 212 8.53 24.52 -5.74
CA ARG A 212 8.25 23.26 -5.02
C ARG A 212 8.11 22.08 -5.97
N GLY A 213 7.48 22.25 -7.13
CA GLY A 213 7.39 21.23 -8.18
C GLY A 213 8.77 20.82 -8.70
N LEU A 214 9.65 21.80 -8.96
CA LEU A 214 11.03 21.55 -9.38
C LEU A 214 11.84 20.81 -8.31
N LEU A 215 11.78 21.25 -7.04
CA LEU A 215 12.47 20.58 -5.93
C LEU A 215 11.97 19.14 -5.73
N GLN A 216 10.66 18.91 -5.83
CA GLN A 216 10.08 17.57 -5.72
C GLN A 216 10.57 16.65 -6.86
N SER A 217 10.71 17.18 -8.08
CA SER A 217 11.28 16.43 -9.21
C SER A 217 12.75 16.04 -8.98
N GLN A 218 13.55 16.94 -8.39
CA GLN A 218 14.95 16.66 -8.04
C GLN A 218 15.06 15.59 -6.94
N VAL A 219 14.22 15.65 -5.91
CA VAL A 219 14.16 14.62 -4.85
C VAL A 219 13.79 13.27 -5.44
N MET A 220 12.84 13.22 -6.37
CA MET A 220 12.44 11.98 -7.04
C MET A 220 13.58 11.37 -7.86
N LEU A 221 14.33 12.20 -8.60
CA LEU A 221 15.52 11.78 -9.35
C LEU A 221 16.60 11.22 -8.42
N LEU A 222 16.95 11.96 -7.35
CA LEU A 222 17.95 11.52 -6.38
C LEU A 222 17.53 10.22 -5.66
N THR A 223 16.24 10.09 -5.33
CA THR A 223 15.71 8.85 -4.71
C THR A 223 15.81 7.68 -5.69
N GLY A 224 15.54 7.90 -6.97
CA GLY A 224 15.72 6.89 -8.02
C GLY A 224 17.19 6.47 -8.21
N GLU A 225 18.12 7.42 -8.15
CA GLU A 225 19.56 7.12 -8.19
C GLU A 225 20.03 6.36 -6.96
N MET A 226 19.58 6.74 -5.75
CA MET A 226 19.88 6.01 -4.53
C MET A 226 19.36 4.57 -4.58
N GLN A 227 18.13 4.35 -5.06
CA GLN A 227 17.60 3.00 -5.24
C GLN A 227 18.43 2.20 -6.23
N ARG A 228 18.80 2.80 -7.37
CA ARG A 228 19.67 2.14 -8.36
C ARG A 228 21.03 1.76 -7.78
N LEU A 229 21.65 2.64 -6.99
CA LEU A 229 22.92 2.35 -6.32
C LEU A 229 22.77 1.22 -5.30
N SER A 230 21.66 1.18 -4.56
CA SER A 230 21.35 0.09 -3.64
C SER A 230 21.15 -1.25 -4.37
N ASP A 231 20.45 -1.25 -5.51
CA ASP A 231 20.28 -2.45 -6.35
C ASP A 231 21.62 -2.95 -6.90
N VAL A 232 22.53 -2.04 -7.28
CA VAL A 232 23.89 -2.39 -7.71
C VAL A 232 24.70 -2.98 -6.55
N GLU A 233 24.63 -2.37 -5.37
CA GLU A 233 25.34 -2.87 -4.19
C GLU A 233 24.85 -4.27 -3.78
N THR A 234 23.54 -4.49 -3.78
CA THR A 234 22.95 -5.81 -3.50
C THR A 234 23.30 -6.85 -4.56
N ALA A 235 23.36 -6.47 -5.84
CA ALA A 235 23.84 -7.36 -6.90
C ALA A 235 25.32 -7.73 -6.71
N LEU A 236 26.16 -6.77 -6.28
CA LEU A 236 27.58 -6.97 -6.06
C LEU A 236 27.84 -7.86 -4.83
N THR A 237 27.06 -7.71 -3.76
CA THR A 237 27.12 -8.63 -2.60
C THR A 237 26.65 -10.03 -2.96
N ALA A 238 25.59 -10.18 -3.74
CA ALA A 238 25.14 -11.47 -4.26
C ALA A 238 26.22 -12.13 -5.14
N GLN A 239 26.89 -11.36 -5.99
CA GLN A 239 28.00 -11.85 -6.82
C GLN A 239 29.19 -12.33 -5.97
N ARG A 240 29.54 -11.62 -4.90
CA ARG A 240 30.60 -12.04 -3.97
C ARG A 240 30.25 -13.34 -3.28
N LEU A 241 29.03 -13.46 -2.77
CA LEU A 241 28.55 -14.70 -2.14
C LEU A 241 28.57 -15.89 -3.10
N ALA A 242 28.15 -15.69 -4.36
CA ALA A 242 28.25 -16.73 -5.38
C ALA A 242 29.70 -17.16 -5.63
N HIS A 243 30.63 -16.20 -5.70
CA HIS A 243 32.04 -16.50 -5.88
C HIS A 243 32.64 -17.26 -4.70
N ASP A 244 32.25 -16.90 -3.47
CA ASP A 244 32.68 -17.60 -2.25
C ASP A 244 32.14 -19.05 -2.24
N CYS A 245 30.88 -19.27 -2.63
CA CYS A 245 30.31 -20.62 -2.78
C CYS A 245 31.06 -21.45 -3.83
N ASP A 246 31.35 -20.87 -5.00
CA ASP A 246 32.12 -21.55 -6.05
C ASP A 246 33.53 -21.93 -5.55
N GLN A 247 34.15 -21.07 -4.73
CA GLN A 247 35.45 -21.31 -4.13
C GLN A 247 35.40 -22.47 -3.12
N GLU A 248 34.37 -22.52 -2.26
CA GLU A 248 34.14 -23.64 -1.35
C GLU A 248 33.89 -24.96 -2.10
N GLU A 249 33.11 -24.95 -3.17
CA GLU A 249 32.90 -26.13 -4.03
C GLU A 249 34.22 -26.61 -4.65
N MET A 250 35.06 -25.69 -5.14
CA MET A 250 36.38 -26.03 -5.68
C MET A 250 37.31 -26.64 -4.63
N ASP A 251 37.26 -26.15 -3.38
CA ASP A 251 38.05 -26.70 -2.29
C ASP A 251 37.55 -28.10 -1.86
N LEU A 252 36.24 -28.32 -1.83
CA LEU A 252 35.65 -29.65 -1.61
C LEU A 252 36.05 -30.64 -2.72
N PHE A 253 36.02 -30.22 -3.99
CA PHE A 253 36.49 -31.07 -5.09
C PHE A 253 37.98 -31.39 -4.97
N ARG A 254 38.82 -30.43 -4.58
CA ARG A 254 40.24 -30.69 -4.30
C ARG A 254 40.42 -31.70 -3.17
N GLU A 255 39.66 -31.59 -2.09
CA GLU A 255 39.71 -32.55 -0.98
C GLU A 255 39.26 -33.94 -1.43
N GLN A 256 38.19 -34.04 -2.21
CA GLN A 256 37.69 -35.30 -2.75
C GLN A 256 38.73 -35.98 -3.66
N VAL A 257 39.39 -35.22 -4.54
CA VAL A 257 40.47 -35.72 -5.38
C VAL A 257 41.64 -36.22 -4.52
N GLN A 258 42.03 -35.50 -3.47
CA GLN A 258 43.07 -35.97 -2.55
C GLN A 258 42.69 -37.25 -1.80
N ILE A 259 41.42 -37.41 -1.41
CA ILE A 259 40.93 -38.64 -0.77
C ILE A 259 41.02 -39.80 -1.76
N GLN A 260 40.55 -39.62 -3.00
CA GLN A 260 40.65 -40.64 -4.04
C GLN A 260 42.10 -41.03 -4.32
N ASP A 261 43.02 -40.07 -4.41
CA ASP A 261 44.45 -40.36 -4.58
C ASP A 261 45.01 -41.18 -3.42
N LYS A 262 44.63 -40.86 -2.17
CA LYS A 262 45.01 -41.65 -0.99
C LYS A 262 44.44 -43.07 -1.04
N GLU A 263 43.21 -43.25 -1.50
CA GLU A 263 42.60 -44.56 -1.70
C GLU A 263 43.28 -45.36 -2.80
N PHE A 264 43.58 -44.73 -3.95
CA PHE A 264 44.36 -45.35 -5.02
C PHE A 264 45.75 -45.79 -4.55
N GLN A 265 46.40 -44.98 -3.71
CA GLN A 265 47.67 -45.37 -3.10
C GLN A 265 47.52 -46.55 -2.13
N LYS A 266 46.45 -46.59 -1.32
CA LYS A 266 46.16 -47.74 -0.43
C LYS A 266 45.90 -49.01 -1.25
N VAL A 267 45.01 -48.95 -2.23
CA VAL A 267 44.70 -50.06 -3.14
C VAL A 267 45.96 -50.48 -3.91
N GLY A 268 46.80 -49.54 -4.31
CA GLY A 268 48.10 -49.81 -4.93
C GLY A 268 49.02 -50.61 -4.00
N LYS A 269 49.13 -50.24 -2.72
CA LYS A 269 49.89 -50.97 -1.70
C LYS A 269 49.29 -52.35 -1.39
N GLU A 270 47.97 -52.46 -1.35
CA GLU A 270 47.29 -53.75 -1.18
C GLU A 270 47.52 -54.67 -2.37
N ARG A 271 47.45 -54.12 -3.60
CA ARG A 271 47.73 -54.86 -4.83
C ARG A 271 49.17 -55.35 -4.87
N THR A 272 50.16 -54.54 -4.49
CA THR A 272 51.56 -55.00 -4.44
C THR A 272 51.75 -56.05 -3.34
N SER A 273 51.14 -55.88 -2.17
CA SER A 273 51.15 -56.87 -1.09
C SER A 273 50.51 -58.20 -1.53
N LEU A 274 49.35 -58.17 -2.18
CA LEU A 274 48.67 -59.35 -2.72
C LEU A 274 49.47 -60.01 -3.85
N GLN A 275 50.12 -59.22 -4.72
CA GLN A 275 51.05 -59.75 -5.73
C GLN A 275 52.25 -60.44 -5.08
N GLU A 276 52.81 -59.87 -4.01
CA GLU A 276 53.89 -60.49 -3.22
C GLU A 276 53.42 -61.81 -2.58
N GLN A 277 52.21 -61.83 -2.01
CA GLN A 277 51.60 -63.03 -1.44
C GLN A 277 51.33 -64.11 -2.50
N LEU A 278 50.77 -63.74 -3.65
CA LEU A 278 50.58 -64.65 -4.79
C LEU A 278 51.91 -65.21 -5.26
N ARG A 279 52.96 -64.38 -5.33
CA ARG A 279 54.30 -64.82 -5.72
C ARG A 279 54.88 -65.81 -4.69
N ARG A 280 54.73 -65.55 -3.39
CA ARG A 280 55.14 -66.48 -2.31
C ARG A 280 54.39 -67.81 -2.40
N LEU A 281 53.07 -67.78 -2.55
CA LEU A 281 52.24 -68.98 -2.70
C LEU A 281 52.61 -69.77 -3.96
N THR A 282 52.88 -69.08 -5.07
CA THR A 282 53.35 -69.73 -6.31
C THR A 282 54.68 -70.43 -6.08
N GLN A 283 55.63 -69.78 -5.40
CA GLN A 283 56.91 -70.39 -5.02
C GLN A 283 56.73 -71.58 -4.05
N GLU A 284 55.79 -71.51 -3.12
CA GLU A 284 55.46 -72.62 -2.23
C GLU A 284 54.82 -73.80 -2.97
N ILE A 285 53.92 -73.54 -3.92
CA ILE A 285 53.34 -74.57 -4.80
C ILE A 285 54.45 -75.23 -5.62
N GLU A 286 55.38 -74.46 -6.18
CA GLU A 286 56.53 -75.01 -6.92
C GLU A 286 57.43 -75.85 -6.01
N ARG A 287 57.71 -75.41 -4.78
CA ARG A 287 58.46 -76.19 -3.78
C ARG A 287 57.74 -77.48 -3.40
N LEU A 288 56.43 -77.42 -3.17
CA LEU A 288 55.61 -78.58 -2.82
C LEU A 288 55.55 -79.56 -3.99
N ARG A 289 55.41 -79.09 -5.24
CA ARG A 289 55.48 -79.93 -6.44
C ARG A 289 56.86 -80.59 -6.59
N ALA A 290 57.95 -79.85 -6.35
CA ALA A 290 59.30 -80.42 -6.37
C ALA A 290 59.52 -81.45 -5.25
N ALA A 291 58.97 -81.21 -4.05
CA ALA A 291 59.00 -82.18 -2.96
C ALA A 291 58.17 -83.43 -3.28
N GLN A 292 56.99 -83.26 -3.88
CA GLN A 292 56.13 -84.36 -4.30
C GLN A 292 56.80 -85.21 -5.39
N THR A 293 57.41 -84.61 -6.42
CA THR A 293 58.15 -85.37 -7.43
C THR A 293 59.38 -86.08 -6.86
N ALA A 294 60.07 -85.48 -5.89
CA ALA A 294 61.14 -86.15 -5.14
C ALA A 294 60.64 -87.35 -4.31
N LEU A 295 59.42 -87.25 -3.76
CA LEU A 295 58.80 -88.32 -2.98
C LEU A 295 58.30 -89.46 -3.88
N GLU A 296 57.69 -89.13 -5.00
CA GLU A 296 57.26 -90.09 -6.03
C GLU A 296 58.45 -90.84 -6.65
N THR A 297 59.56 -90.15 -6.92
CA THR A 297 60.79 -90.78 -7.43
C THR A 297 61.41 -91.71 -6.39
N ARG A 298 61.46 -91.31 -5.10
CA ARG A 298 61.85 -92.20 -3.99
C ARG A 298 60.92 -93.40 -3.85
N HIS A 299 59.61 -93.21 -3.97
CA HIS A 299 58.64 -94.29 -3.86
C HIS A 299 58.76 -95.30 -5.02
N ARG A 300 58.95 -94.81 -6.25
CA ARG A 300 59.25 -95.67 -7.42
C ARG A 300 60.56 -96.42 -7.27
N ALA A 301 61.60 -95.79 -6.72
CA ALA A 301 62.87 -96.46 -6.43
C ALA A 301 62.68 -97.57 -5.37
N ALA A 302 61.98 -97.28 -4.27
CA ALA A 302 61.69 -98.26 -3.23
C ALA A 302 60.81 -99.43 -3.71
N LEU A 303 59.88 -99.18 -4.64
CA LEU A 303 59.10 -100.25 -5.29
C LEU A 303 59.97 -101.14 -6.18
N ARG A 304 60.88 -100.56 -6.98
CA ARG A 304 61.85 -101.35 -7.75
C ARG A 304 62.77 -102.18 -6.87
N ASP A 305 63.24 -101.64 -5.75
CA ASP A 305 64.07 -102.38 -4.80
C ASP A 305 63.29 -103.54 -4.16
N LYS A 306 62.01 -103.32 -3.83
CA LYS A 306 61.11 -104.38 -3.34
C LYS A 306 60.86 -105.45 -4.41
N ASP A 307 60.62 -105.06 -5.65
CA ASP A 307 60.40 -106.00 -6.76
C ASP A 307 61.66 -106.84 -7.03
N GLN A 308 62.86 -106.25 -6.95
CA GLN A 308 64.12 -106.97 -7.03
C GLN A 308 64.34 -107.93 -5.85
N ALA A 309 63.98 -107.51 -4.63
CA ALA A 309 64.06 -108.37 -3.46
C ALA A 309 63.07 -109.54 -3.54
N LEU A 310 61.86 -109.31 -4.04
CA LEU A 310 60.86 -110.35 -4.27
C LEU A 310 61.31 -111.30 -5.37
N ALA A 311 61.84 -110.80 -6.49
CA ALA A 311 62.40 -111.64 -7.55
C ALA A 311 63.54 -112.55 -7.06
N LYS A 312 64.44 -112.02 -6.22
CA LYS A 312 65.46 -112.84 -5.55
C LYS A 312 64.85 -113.90 -4.63
N SER A 313 63.87 -113.54 -3.81
CA SER A 313 63.22 -114.52 -2.92
C SER A 313 62.48 -115.62 -3.68
N VAL A 314 61.89 -115.31 -4.84
CA VAL A 314 61.24 -116.30 -5.72
C VAL A 314 62.28 -117.22 -6.35
N GLN A 315 63.44 -116.68 -6.74
CA GLN A 315 64.54 -117.47 -7.28
C GLN A 315 65.13 -118.39 -6.21
N ASP A 316 65.38 -117.89 -5.00
CA ASP A 316 65.85 -118.68 -3.86
C ASP A 316 64.84 -119.77 -3.46
N LEU A 317 63.53 -119.49 -3.52
CA LEU A 317 62.48 -120.49 -3.29
C LEU A 317 62.42 -121.54 -4.40
N GLY A 318 62.70 -121.15 -5.65
CA GLY A 318 62.84 -122.06 -6.78
C GLY A 318 64.02 -123.02 -6.58
N ASP A 319 65.18 -122.48 -6.21
CA ASP A 319 66.40 -123.25 -5.95
C ASP A 319 66.21 -124.20 -4.75
N MET A 320 65.54 -123.75 -3.69
CA MET A 320 65.16 -124.58 -2.53
C MET A 320 64.15 -125.67 -2.89
N ALA A 321 63.20 -125.40 -3.79
CA ALA A 321 62.24 -126.41 -4.26
C ALA A 321 62.95 -127.49 -5.10
N THR A 322 63.92 -127.13 -5.94
CA THR A 322 64.74 -128.10 -6.66
C THR A 322 65.61 -128.93 -5.72
N ALA A 323 66.25 -128.32 -4.73
CA ALA A 323 67.03 -129.04 -3.72
C ALA A 323 66.17 -129.99 -2.87
N ARG A 324 64.93 -129.60 -2.56
CA ARG A 324 63.96 -130.45 -1.86
C ARG A 324 63.55 -131.65 -2.72
N ASN A 325 63.26 -131.44 -3.99
CA ASN A 325 62.92 -132.54 -4.91
C ASN A 325 64.08 -133.53 -5.07
N ASP A 326 65.32 -133.04 -5.14
CA ASP A 326 66.52 -133.88 -5.19
C ASP A 326 66.72 -134.69 -3.89
N LEU A 327 66.45 -134.07 -2.73
CA LEU A 327 66.49 -134.76 -1.43
C LEU A 327 65.37 -135.79 -1.26
N GLU A 328 64.15 -135.49 -1.73
CA GLU A 328 63.04 -136.45 -1.74
C GLU A 328 63.33 -137.63 -2.67
N ALA A 329 63.97 -137.40 -3.83
CA ALA A 329 64.43 -138.47 -4.72
C ALA A 329 65.53 -139.34 -4.07
N GLN A 330 66.46 -138.74 -3.33
CA GLN A 330 67.47 -139.48 -2.55
C GLN A 330 66.85 -140.29 -1.42
N ASN A 331 65.86 -139.74 -0.71
CA ASN A 331 65.14 -140.46 0.35
C ASN A 331 64.33 -141.63 -0.21
N ALA A 332 63.62 -141.46 -1.32
CA ALA A 332 62.89 -142.54 -1.98
C ALA A 332 63.81 -143.69 -2.44
N LYS A 333 65.07 -143.38 -2.78
CA LYS A 333 66.08 -144.38 -3.12
C LYS A 333 66.56 -145.13 -1.87
N LEU A 334 66.88 -144.41 -0.79
CA LEU A 334 67.30 -144.98 0.49
C LEU A 334 66.22 -145.87 1.11
N VAL A 335 64.94 -145.48 1.02
CA VAL A 335 63.82 -146.28 1.53
C VAL A 335 63.74 -147.63 0.80
N ARG A 336 63.88 -147.65 -0.53
CA ARG A 336 63.92 -148.91 -1.30
C ARG A 336 65.12 -149.77 -0.93
N ASP A 337 66.31 -149.17 -0.79
CA ASP A 337 67.52 -149.89 -0.41
C ASP A 337 67.39 -150.53 0.99
N VAL A 338 66.69 -149.86 1.92
CA VAL A 338 66.38 -150.38 3.27
C VAL A 338 65.34 -151.51 3.21
N GLU A 339 64.29 -151.37 2.40
CA GLU A 339 63.25 -152.41 2.20
C GLU A 339 63.84 -153.68 1.56
N ASP A 340 64.72 -153.54 0.57
CA ASP A 340 65.41 -154.65 -0.09
C ASP A 340 66.39 -155.36 0.87
N LEU A 341 67.12 -154.60 1.70
CA LEU A 341 68.00 -155.16 2.71
C LEU A 341 67.24 -155.88 3.83
N THR A 342 66.09 -155.35 4.26
CA THR A 342 65.25 -155.98 5.29
C THR A 342 64.56 -157.24 4.79
N THR A 343 64.09 -157.28 3.55
CA THR A 343 63.55 -158.50 2.92
C THR A 343 64.63 -159.57 2.73
N LEU A 344 65.85 -159.19 2.31
CA LEU A 344 66.99 -160.11 2.25
C LEU A 344 67.34 -160.68 3.63
N LEU A 345 67.31 -159.87 4.69
CA LEU A 345 67.59 -160.32 6.04
C LEU A 345 66.53 -161.30 6.56
N ALA A 346 65.25 -161.02 6.30
CA ALA A 346 64.15 -161.91 6.65
C ALA A 346 64.25 -163.27 5.95
N MET A 347 64.59 -163.28 4.65
CA MET A 347 64.79 -164.51 3.87
C MET A 347 65.93 -165.39 4.41
N VAL A 348 66.99 -164.77 4.94
CA VAL A 348 68.11 -165.51 5.57
C VAL A 348 67.69 -166.15 6.90
N TYR A 349 66.80 -165.51 7.68
CA TYR A 349 66.37 -166.03 8.97
C TYR A 349 65.31 -167.15 8.89
N GLU A 350 64.54 -167.24 7.81
CA GLU A 350 63.55 -168.32 7.61
C GLU A 350 64.13 -169.58 6.92
N SER A 351 65.35 -169.51 6.41
CA SER A 351 66.00 -170.64 5.75
C SER A 351 66.36 -171.77 6.73
N THR A 352 65.92 -172.98 6.40
CA THR A 352 66.05 -174.21 7.18
C THR A 352 67.50 -174.68 7.42
N SER A 353 68.50 -174.09 6.75
CA SER A 353 69.92 -174.35 7.02
C SER A 353 70.50 -173.55 8.20
N TRP A 354 69.87 -172.42 8.58
CA TRP A 354 70.31 -171.58 9.70
C TRP A 354 69.99 -172.21 11.07
N ARG A 355 68.87 -172.94 11.18
CA ARG A 355 68.45 -173.62 12.42
C ARG A 355 69.38 -174.75 12.87
N VAL A 356 70.15 -175.36 11.96
CA VAL A 356 71.06 -176.48 12.29
C VAL A 356 72.41 -176.00 12.84
N THR A 357 72.84 -174.76 12.54
CA THR A 357 74.16 -174.25 12.95
C THR A 357 74.14 -173.24 14.11
N ALA A 358 72.94 -172.88 14.60
CA ALA A 358 72.75 -171.97 15.73
C ALA A 358 73.47 -172.37 17.04
N PRO A 359 73.59 -173.66 17.44
CA PRO A 359 74.22 -174.01 18.73
C PRO A 359 75.74 -173.80 18.78
N LEU A 360 76.43 -173.56 17.67
CA LEU A 360 77.91 -173.50 17.63
C LEU A 360 78.50 -172.09 17.64
N ARG A 361 77.69 -171.02 17.54
CA ARG A 361 78.20 -169.63 17.46
C ARG A 361 78.23 -168.87 18.80
N GLY A 362 77.85 -169.51 19.90
CA GLY A 362 77.96 -168.97 21.26
C GLY A 362 79.40 -168.88 21.80
N VAL A 363 80.38 -169.54 21.18
CA VAL A 363 81.74 -169.69 21.77
C VAL A 363 82.75 -168.62 21.30
N LYS A 364 82.49 -167.86 20.22
CA LYS A 364 83.52 -166.98 19.62
C LYS A 364 83.58 -165.53 20.12
N ARG A 365 82.62 -165.05 20.94
CA ARG A 365 82.66 -163.67 21.49
C ARG A 365 83.09 -163.60 22.96
N LEU A 366 83.99 -164.50 23.36
CA LEU A 366 84.83 -164.38 24.56
C LEU A 366 86.27 -163.93 24.22
N VAL A 367 86.55 -163.55 22.96
CA VAL A 367 87.90 -163.12 22.53
C VAL A 367 87.76 -161.91 21.60
N SER A 368 88.60 -160.90 21.83
CA SER A 368 88.80 -159.64 21.08
C SER A 368 87.66 -158.61 21.21
N LYS A 369 87.73 -157.71 22.20
CA LYS A 369 88.51 -156.44 22.28
C LYS A 369 87.75 -155.27 21.69
#